data_AF-A0A6C0KT06-F1
#
_entry.id   AF-A0A6C0KT06-F1
#
_cell.length_a   1.000
_cell.length_b   1.000
_cell.length_c   1.000
_cell.angle_alpha   90.00
_cell.angle_beta   90.00
_cell.angle_gamma   90.00
#
_symmetry.space_group_name_H-M   'P 1'
#
loop_
_entity.id
_entity.type
_entity.pdbx_description
1 polymer ?
#
loop_
_entity_poly.entity_id
_entity_poly.type
_entity_poly.pdbx_seq_one_letter_code
_entity_poly.pdbx_strand_id
1 'polypeptide(L)'
;MDLPWIIAYVPNAIIMVLLLSIFALPKYGLFTAMLQGAAIMFYSYVAHIIAHFLSRYEWINTMNPHINIHHRKLWDVPRWVDLLIESFYDLSTFATVLIAQSYFEFEWIHPWVVIAAGITYTLIHIFDYSIFHPCQYHQEHHQHTFCNYGPEIFDHLLHTRCDPSSPYRNTIKESAYTFLACIITYVLKQYTDYFPDEPNPPVPRSVSGSEETIRT
;
A
#
# COMPACT_ATOMS: atom_id res chain seq x y z
N MET A 1 27.58 -17.05 0.65
CA MET A 1 26.50 -16.15 1.11
C MET A 1 26.65 -14.89 0.29
N ASP A 2 25.70 -14.59 -0.59
CA ASP A 2 25.79 -13.45 -1.52
C ASP A 2 25.64 -12.13 -0.76
N LEU A 3 26.72 -11.66 -0.16
CA LEU A 3 26.82 -10.38 0.54
C LEU A 3 26.35 -9.15 -0.29
N PRO A 4 26.46 -9.11 -1.64
CA PRO A 4 26.13 -7.90 -2.39
C PRO A 4 24.66 -7.43 -2.31
N TRP A 5 23.67 -8.33 -2.29
CA TRP A 5 22.25 -7.91 -2.22
C TRP A 5 21.87 -7.38 -0.84
N ILE A 6 22.47 -7.93 0.22
CA ILE A 6 22.26 -7.48 1.59
C ILE A 6 22.63 -6.01 1.69
N ILE A 7 23.81 -5.65 1.15
CA ILE A 7 24.29 -4.26 1.13
C ILE A 7 23.38 -3.37 0.26
N ALA A 8 22.87 -3.89 -0.86
CA ALA A 8 22.03 -3.13 -1.77
C ALA A 8 20.62 -2.83 -1.22
N TYR A 9 19.98 -3.78 -0.53
CA TYR A 9 18.55 -3.70 -0.22
C TYR A 9 18.23 -3.55 1.27
N VAL A 10 18.99 -4.19 2.16
CA VAL A 10 18.64 -4.24 3.60
C VAL A 10 18.68 -2.86 4.26
N PRO A 11 19.69 -2.00 4.03
CA PRO A 11 19.70 -0.66 4.61
C PRO A 11 18.47 0.17 4.19
N ASN A 12 18.10 0.12 2.91
CA ASN A 12 16.93 0.84 2.40
C ASN A 12 15.63 0.31 3.02
N ALA A 13 15.47 -1.02 3.07
CA ALA A 13 14.31 -1.64 3.71
C ALA A 13 14.18 -1.25 5.19
N ILE A 14 15.29 -1.23 5.94
CA ILE A 14 15.29 -0.78 7.35
C ILE A 14 14.85 0.68 7.46
N ILE A 15 15.36 1.57 6.61
CA ILE A 15 14.97 3.00 6.61
C ILE A 15 13.47 3.13 6.33
N MET A 16 12.94 2.44 5.32
CA MET A 16 11.52 2.47 4.98
C MET A 16 10.65 1.96 6.15
N VAL A 17 11.03 0.82 6.77
CA VAL A 17 10.34 0.29 7.95
C VAL A 17 10.33 1.31 9.08
N LEU A 18 11.46 1.94 9.39
CA LEU A 18 11.55 2.94 10.46
C LEU A 18 10.69 4.17 10.18
N LEU A 19 10.69 4.68 8.94
CA LEU A 19 9.86 5.81 8.52
C LEU A 19 8.36 5.51 8.67
N LEU A 20 7.92 4.35 8.19
CA LEU A 20 6.53 3.91 8.32
C LEU A 20 6.13 3.72 9.79
N SER A 21 7.02 3.17 10.62
CA SER A 21 6.78 2.88 12.03
C SER A 21 6.41 4.10 12.87
N ILE A 22 6.83 5.30 12.46
CA ILE A 22 6.54 6.55 13.17
C ILE A 22 5.02 6.73 13.37
N PHE A 23 4.20 6.28 12.41
CA PHE A 23 2.75 6.43 12.46
C PHE A 23 2.03 5.47 13.42
N ALA A 24 2.70 4.41 13.86
CA ALA A 24 2.18 3.52 14.90
C ALA A 24 2.53 4.01 16.32
N LEU A 25 3.45 4.96 16.45
CA LEU A 25 3.82 5.56 17.73
C LEU A 25 2.87 6.73 18.09
N PRO A 26 2.62 6.99 19.39
CA PRO A 26 3.07 6.22 20.56
C PRO A 26 2.13 5.07 20.94
N LYS A 27 1.07 4.80 20.16
CA LYS A 27 0.06 3.77 20.48
C LYS A 27 0.69 2.39 20.70
N TYR A 28 1.69 2.05 19.89
CA TYR A 28 2.45 0.81 19.97
C TYR A 28 3.89 1.08 20.41
N GLY A 29 4.55 0.08 21.01
CA GLY A 29 5.99 0.14 21.28
C GLY A 29 6.81 0.08 19.99
N LEU A 30 8.06 0.57 20.00
CA LEU A 30 8.91 0.66 18.81
C LEU A 30 9.03 -0.68 18.06
N PHE A 31 9.25 -1.78 18.79
CA PHE A 31 9.36 -3.11 18.17
C PHE A 31 8.08 -3.51 17.43
N THR A 32 6.92 -3.33 18.05
CA THR A 32 5.62 -3.61 17.42
C THR A 32 5.36 -2.69 16.23
N ALA A 33 5.72 -1.41 16.32
CA ALA A 33 5.62 -0.45 15.22
C ALA A 33 6.48 -0.87 14.02
N MET A 34 7.72 -1.34 14.28
CA MET A 34 8.61 -1.89 13.24
C MET A 34 8.05 -3.16 12.61
N LEU A 35 7.45 -4.05 13.39
CA LEU A 35 6.77 -5.22 12.84
C LEU A 35 5.59 -4.83 11.94
N GLN A 36 4.82 -3.79 12.30
CA GLN A 36 3.76 -3.28 11.43
C GLN A 36 4.30 -2.68 10.13
N GLY A 37 5.39 -1.90 10.20
CA GLY A 37 6.08 -1.35 9.02
C GLY A 37 6.63 -2.45 8.09
N ALA A 38 7.23 -3.49 8.66
CA ALA A 38 7.71 -4.64 7.89
C ALA A 38 6.55 -5.46 7.30
N ALA A 39 5.48 -5.69 8.07
CA ALA A 39 4.31 -6.42 7.64
C ALA A 39 3.59 -5.73 6.48
N ILE A 40 3.46 -4.40 6.50
CA ILE A 40 2.80 -3.67 5.42
C ILE A 40 3.64 -3.63 4.13
N MET A 41 4.98 -3.62 4.25
CA MET A 41 5.87 -3.78 3.09
C MET A 41 5.79 -5.19 2.50
N PHE A 42 5.70 -6.22 3.33
CA PHE A 42 5.51 -7.59 2.85
C PHE A 42 4.12 -7.78 2.21
N TYR A 43 3.10 -7.14 2.79
CA TYR A 43 1.75 -7.13 2.24
C TYR A 43 1.72 -6.59 0.81
N SER A 44 2.41 -5.48 0.51
CA SER A 44 2.41 -4.93 -0.86
C SER A 44 2.98 -5.91 -1.89
N TYR A 45 4.05 -6.61 -1.54
CA TYR A 45 4.63 -7.68 -2.36
C TYR A 45 3.63 -8.82 -2.60
N VAL A 46 3.01 -9.34 -1.53
CA VAL A 46 2.04 -10.44 -1.64
C VAL A 46 0.79 -10.02 -2.42
N ALA A 47 0.27 -8.82 -2.15
CA ALA A 47 -0.90 -8.29 -2.84
C ALA A 47 -0.64 -8.16 -4.35
N HIS A 48 0.56 -7.72 -4.73
CA HIS A 48 0.96 -7.63 -6.13
C HIS A 48 1.02 -9.01 -6.80
N ILE A 49 1.64 -10.00 -6.14
CA ILE A 49 1.62 -11.40 -6.61
C ILE A 49 0.19 -11.91 -6.79
N ILE A 50 -0.67 -11.69 -5.80
CA ILE A 50 -2.07 -12.12 -5.85
C ILE A 50 -2.79 -11.45 -7.03
N ALA A 51 -2.58 -10.16 -7.27
CA ALA A 51 -3.16 -9.45 -8.42
C ALA A 51 -2.81 -10.12 -9.75
N HIS A 52 -1.53 -10.44 -9.97
CA HIS A 52 -1.08 -11.17 -11.15
C HIS A 52 -1.59 -12.61 -11.20
N PHE A 53 -1.59 -13.33 -10.08
CA PHE A 53 -2.05 -14.70 -10.03
C PHE A 53 -3.54 -14.81 -10.36
N LEU A 54 -4.37 -13.93 -9.79
CA LEU A 54 -5.81 -13.88 -10.05
C LEU A 54 -6.11 -13.49 -11.50
N SER A 55 -5.22 -12.77 -12.19
CA SER A 55 -5.33 -12.43 -13.61
C SER A 55 -5.31 -13.64 -14.57
N ARG A 56 -4.98 -14.83 -14.05
CA ARG A 56 -5.10 -16.09 -14.80
C ARG A 56 -6.56 -16.51 -15.01
N TYR A 57 -7.48 -16.02 -14.17
CA TYR A 57 -8.91 -16.25 -14.33
C TYR A 57 -9.52 -15.13 -15.15
N GLU A 58 -10.08 -15.46 -16.32
CA GLU A 58 -10.53 -14.48 -17.32
C GLU A 58 -11.49 -13.42 -16.74
N TRP A 59 -12.47 -13.83 -15.94
CA TRP A 59 -13.44 -12.91 -15.34
C TRP A 59 -12.79 -11.94 -14.34
N ILE A 60 -11.87 -12.39 -13.49
CA ILE A 60 -11.14 -11.48 -12.58
C ILE A 60 -10.22 -10.58 -13.38
N ASN A 61 -9.55 -11.14 -14.39
CA ASN A 61 -8.65 -10.40 -15.24
C ASN A 61 -9.37 -9.20 -15.86
N THR A 62 -10.59 -9.37 -16.40
CA THR A 62 -11.36 -8.25 -16.97
C THR A 62 -11.62 -7.08 -15.99
N MET A 63 -11.68 -7.37 -14.70
CA MET A 63 -11.91 -6.39 -13.63
C MET A 63 -10.62 -5.82 -13.03
N ASN A 64 -9.45 -6.33 -13.40
CA ASN A 64 -8.16 -5.90 -12.87
C ASN A 64 -7.54 -4.81 -13.79
N PRO A 65 -7.69 -3.51 -13.47
CA PRO A 65 -7.18 -2.44 -14.32
C PRO A 65 -5.65 -2.43 -14.39
N HIS A 66 -4.97 -2.83 -13.32
CA HIS A 66 -3.51 -2.97 -13.30
C HIS A 66 -3.05 -3.96 -14.40
N ILE A 67 -3.75 -5.09 -14.57
CA ILE A 67 -3.36 -6.03 -15.64
C ILE A 67 -3.81 -5.56 -17.02
N ASN A 68 -5.06 -5.17 -17.19
CA ASN A 68 -5.60 -4.91 -18.53
C ASN A 68 -5.14 -3.58 -19.13
N ILE A 69 -5.05 -2.54 -18.30
CA ILE A 69 -4.75 -1.18 -18.75
C ILE A 69 -3.25 -0.95 -18.59
N HIS A 70 -2.68 -1.30 -17.43
CA HIS A 70 -1.30 -0.97 -17.13
C HIS A 70 -0.30 -1.96 -17.76
N HIS A 71 -0.49 -3.27 -17.59
CA HIS A 71 0.40 -4.29 -18.19
C HIS A 71 0.12 -4.57 -19.67
N ARG A 72 -1.12 -4.92 -20.01
CA ARG A 72 -1.47 -5.43 -21.35
C ARG A 72 -1.82 -4.34 -22.37
N LYS A 73 -2.09 -3.12 -21.90
CA LYS A 73 -2.52 -2.00 -22.76
C LYS A 73 -3.70 -2.38 -23.67
N LEU A 74 -4.65 -3.18 -23.17
CA LEU A 74 -5.82 -3.63 -23.95
C LEU A 74 -6.71 -2.46 -24.35
N TRP A 75 -6.70 -1.39 -23.55
CA TRP A 75 -7.37 -0.13 -23.85
C TRP A 75 -6.32 0.91 -24.20
N ASP A 76 -6.43 1.47 -25.40
CA ASP A 76 -5.57 2.56 -25.87
C ASP A 76 -5.98 3.87 -25.18
N VAL A 77 -5.54 4.03 -23.94
CA VAL A 77 -5.78 5.23 -23.13
C VAL A 77 -4.50 6.07 -23.07
N PRO A 78 -4.61 7.40 -22.98
CA PRO A 78 -3.45 8.26 -22.79
C PRO A 78 -2.65 7.86 -21.54
N ARG A 79 -1.32 7.90 -21.62
CA ARG A 79 -0.42 7.44 -20.53
C ARG A 79 -0.73 8.08 -19.17
N TRP A 80 -1.14 9.34 -19.12
CA TRP A 80 -1.50 10.00 -17.86
C TRP A 80 -2.79 9.43 -17.23
N VAL A 81 -3.74 8.96 -18.05
CA VAL A 81 -4.97 8.28 -17.59
C VAL A 81 -4.63 6.90 -17.05
N ASP A 82 -3.81 6.15 -17.78
CA ASP A 82 -3.28 4.85 -17.34
C ASP A 82 -2.61 4.95 -15.98
N LEU A 83 -1.68 5.91 -15.79
CA LEU A 83 -1.02 6.13 -14.51
C LEU A 83 -1.96 6.61 -13.39
N LEU A 84 -2.98 7.40 -13.72
CA LEU A 84 -3.99 7.81 -12.75
C LEU A 84 -4.81 6.61 -12.27
N ILE A 85 -5.26 5.75 -13.19
CA ILE A 85 -6.00 4.53 -12.86
C ILE A 85 -5.12 3.58 -12.03
N GLU A 86 -3.85 3.44 -12.40
CA GLU A 86 -2.87 2.65 -11.66
C GLU A 86 -2.70 3.17 -10.23
N SER A 87 -2.62 4.50 -10.06
CA SER A 87 -2.53 5.11 -8.73
C SER A 87 -3.75 4.80 -7.86
N PHE A 88 -4.95 4.83 -8.45
CA PHE A 88 -6.17 4.44 -7.73
C PHE A 88 -6.17 2.96 -7.37
N TYR A 89 -5.72 2.10 -8.27
CA TYR A 89 -5.61 0.67 -8.01
C TYR A 89 -4.62 0.38 -6.87
N ASP A 90 -3.44 0.99 -6.90
CA ASP A 90 -2.43 0.91 -5.86
C ASP A 90 -3.00 1.31 -4.50
N LEU A 91 -3.60 2.49 -4.40
CA LEU A 91 -4.21 2.96 -3.15
C LEU A 91 -5.37 2.06 -2.70
N SER A 92 -6.20 1.59 -3.62
CA SER A 92 -7.33 0.70 -3.30
C SER A 92 -6.85 -0.64 -2.73
N THR A 93 -5.69 -1.13 -3.16
CA THR A 93 -5.08 -2.34 -2.63
C THR A 93 -4.81 -2.16 -1.14
N PHE A 94 -4.17 -1.07 -0.72
CA PHE A 94 -3.95 -0.79 0.71
C PHE A 94 -5.26 -0.52 1.48
N ALA A 95 -6.26 0.09 0.83
CA ALA A 95 -7.58 0.26 1.45
C ALA A 95 -8.24 -1.08 1.82
N THR A 96 -7.93 -2.18 1.12
CA THR A 96 -8.44 -3.52 1.51
C THR A 96 -7.98 -3.93 2.92
N VAL A 97 -6.80 -3.51 3.37
CA VAL A 97 -6.31 -3.75 4.73
C VAL A 97 -7.17 -2.98 5.74
N LEU A 98 -7.53 -1.73 5.45
CA LEU A 98 -8.40 -0.93 6.33
C LEU A 98 -9.80 -1.53 6.41
N ILE A 99 -10.36 -1.95 5.27
CA ILE A 99 -11.67 -2.59 5.19
C ILE A 99 -11.67 -3.91 5.97
N ALA A 100 -10.65 -4.74 5.80
CA ALA A 100 -10.53 -6.01 6.52
C ALA A 100 -10.46 -5.79 8.04
N GLN A 101 -9.63 -4.84 8.50
CA GLN A 101 -9.53 -4.52 9.93
C GLN A 101 -10.84 -4.01 10.51
N SER A 102 -11.57 -3.18 9.76
CA SER A 102 -12.91 -2.71 10.16
C SER A 102 -13.92 -3.84 10.20
N TYR A 103 -13.91 -4.76 9.24
CA TYR A 103 -14.86 -5.88 9.16
C TYR A 103 -14.64 -6.90 10.28
N PHE A 104 -13.39 -7.16 10.65
CA PHE A 104 -13.04 -8.08 11.73
C PHE A 104 -12.96 -7.41 13.12
N GLU A 105 -13.27 -6.11 13.21
CA GLU A 105 -13.19 -5.31 14.44
C GLU A 105 -11.83 -5.44 15.16
N PHE A 106 -10.75 -5.61 14.40
CA PHE A 106 -9.41 -5.85 14.93
C PHE A 106 -8.37 -5.04 14.16
N GLU A 107 -7.52 -4.28 14.88
CA GLU A 107 -6.44 -3.47 14.30
C GLU A 107 -5.09 -4.19 14.41
N TRP A 108 -4.58 -4.66 13.26
CA TRP A 108 -3.37 -5.47 13.12
C TRP A 108 -2.21 -4.53 12.76
N ILE A 109 -2.51 -3.50 11.94
CA ILE A 109 -1.61 -2.46 11.45
C ILE A 109 -2.32 -1.12 11.62
N HIS A 110 -1.67 -0.19 12.30
CA HIS A 110 -2.20 1.14 12.56
C HIS A 110 -2.66 1.80 11.24
N PRO A 111 -3.89 2.37 11.13
CA PRO A 111 -4.42 2.91 9.88
C PRO A 111 -3.49 3.90 9.17
N TRP A 112 -2.87 4.83 9.91
CA TRP A 112 -1.87 5.75 9.36
C TRP A 112 -0.61 5.08 8.79
N VAL A 113 -0.19 3.91 9.28
CA VAL A 113 0.88 3.11 8.68
C VAL A 113 0.44 2.57 7.32
N VAL A 114 -0.81 2.08 7.22
CA VAL A 114 -1.39 1.58 5.96
C VAL A 114 -1.48 2.70 4.93
N ILE A 115 -1.97 3.88 5.33
CA ILE A 115 -2.07 5.07 4.45
C ILE A 115 -0.69 5.50 3.97
N ALA A 116 0.29 5.63 4.88
CA ALA A 116 1.66 5.99 4.51
C ALA A 116 2.28 4.99 3.55
N ALA A 117 2.06 3.68 3.77
CA ALA A 117 2.56 2.64 2.89
C ALA A 117 1.88 2.68 1.50
N GLY A 118 0.57 2.93 1.43
CA GLY A 118 -0.14 3.08 0.17
C GLY A 118 0.35 4.26 -0.66
N ILE A 119 0.56 5.41 -0.03
CA ILE A 119 1.15 6.58 -0.70
C ILE A 119 2.60 6.27 -1.11
N THR A 120 3.38 5.63 -0.26
CA THR A 120 4.77 5.23 -0.58
C THR A 120 4.82 4.35 -1.82
N TYR A 121 4.02 3.29 -1.87
CA TYR A 121 3.96 2.37 -3.00
C TYR A 121 3.58 3.11 -4.28
N THR A 122 2.51 3.91 -4.21
CA THR A 122 2.03 4.70 -5.36
C THR A 122 3.09 5.68 -5.86
N LEU A 123 3.79 6.38 -4.96
CA LEU A 123 4.85 7.32 -5.36
C LEU A 123 6.01 6.61 -6.05
N ILE A 124 6.46 5.47 -5.53
CA ILE A 124 7.54 4.69 -6.15
C ILE A 124 7.07 4.18 -7.52
N HIS A 125 5.88 3.57 -7.58
CA HIS A 125 5.37 2.96 -8.80
C HIS A 125 5.17 3.98 -9.93
N ILE A 126 4.58 5.13 -9.60
CA ILE A 126 4.24 6.16 -10.59
C ILE A 126 5.43 7.05 -10.92
N PHE A 127 6.15 7.57 -9.92
CA PHE A 127 7.22 8.53 -10.18
C PHE A 127 8.56 7.87 -10.46
N ASP A 128 8.97 6.88 -9.66
CA ASP A 128 10.24 6.19 -9.91
C ASP A 128 10.10 5.32 -11.16
N TYR A 129 9.16 4.36 -11.15
CA TYR A 129 9.12 3.32 -12.17
C TYR A 129 8.43 3.72 -13.48
N SER A 130 7.65 4.80 -13.49
CA SER A 130 6.78 5.12 -14.63
C SER A 130 7.01 6.48 -15.29
N ILE A 131 7.39 7.52 -14.53
CA ILE A 131 7.56 8.89 -15.07
C ILE A 131 9.04 9.25 -15.23
N PHE A 132 9.82 9.26 -14.14
CA PHE A 132 11.14 9.86 -14.18
C PHE A 132 12.22 8.90 -14.66
N HIS A 133 12.14 7.62 -14.28
CA HIS A 133 13.18 6.65 -14.59
C HIS A 133 12.54 5.28 -14.81
N PRO A 134 11.92 5.02 -15.98
CA PRO A 134 11.32 3.72 -16.23
C PRO A 134 12.41 2.66 -16.14
N CYS A 135 12.51 2.03 -14.97
CA CYS A 135 13.68 1.27 -14.60
C CYS A 135 13.59 -0.09 -15.29
N GLN A 136 14.73 -0.59 -15.76
CA GLN A 136 14.75 -1.86 -16.49
C GLN A 136 14.08 -2.99 -15.68
N TYR A 137 14.29 -3.01 -14.36
CA TYR A 137 13.68 -3.97 -13.45
C TYR A 137 12.14 -4.03 -13.56
N HIS A 138 11.47 -2.87 -13.55
CA HIS A 138 10.02 -2.80 -13.68
C HIS A 138 9.55 -2.96 -15.14
N GLN A 139 10.34 -2.52 -16.12
CA GLN A 139 10.04 -2.80 -17.54
C GLN A 139 10.06 -4.31 -17.84
N GLU A 140 11.00 -5.06 -17.26
CA GLU A 140 11.06 -6.51 -17.36
C GLU A 140 9.81 -7.15 -16.75
N HIS A 141 9.31 -6.63 -15.62
CA HIS A 141 8.04 -7.05 -15.04
C HIS A 141 6.86 -6.82 -15.99
N HIS A 142 6.82 -5.69 -16.71
CA HIS A 142 5.83 -5.42 -17.75
C HIS A 142 5.87 -6.43 -18.90
N GLN A 143 7.07 -6.89 -19.27
CA GLN A 143 7.28 -7.89 -20.32
C GLN A 143 7.04 -9.32 -19.83
N HIS A 144 7.29 -9.58 -18.54
CA HIS A 144 7.22 -10.88 -17.88
C HIS A 144 6.39 -10.75 -16.60
N THR A 145 5.07 -10.86 -16.77
CA THR A 145 4.02 -10.59 -15.77
C THR A 145 4.12 -11.41 -14.45
N PHE A 146 5.06 -12.36 -14.32
CA PHE A 146 5.15 -13.26 -13.16
C PHE A 146 6.52 -13.23 -12.46
N CYS A 147 7.22 -12.10 -12.48
CA CYS A 147 8.48 -11.86 -11.76
C CYS A 147 8.64 -10.36 -11.44
N ASN A 148 9.61 -9.98 -10.62
CA ASN A 148 9.92 -8.59 -10.24
C ASN A 148 8.71 -7.84 -9.63
N TYR A 149 8.07 -8.42 -8.61
CA TYR A 149 6.86 -7.85 -8.00
C TYR A 149 7.17 -6.65 -7.08
N GLY A 150 8.35 -6.60 -6.48
CA GLY A 150 8.74 -5.53 -5.58
C GLY A 150 8.02 -5.56 -4.22
N PRO A 151 8.61 -4.99 -3.15
CA PRO A 151 9.97 -4.45 -3.07
C PRO A 151 11.08 -5.49 -3.36
N GLU A 152 12.17 -5.07 -4.00
CA GLU A 152 13.24 -5.96 -4.53
C GLU A 152 13.87 -6.90 -3.48
N ILE A 153 13.87 -6.49 -2.21
CA ILE A 153 14.33 -7.35 -1.12
C ILE A 153 13.52 -8.66 -1.06
N PHE A 154 12.21 -8.61 -1.26
CA PHE A 154 11.35 -9.79 -1.27
C PHE A 154 11.51 -10.58 -2.55
N ASP A 155 11.71 -9.93 -3.70
CA ASP A 155 12.00 -10.65 -4.94
C ASP A 155 13.29 -11.48 -4.85
N HIS A 156 14.30 -10.93 -4.16
CA HIS A 156 15.53 -11.67 -3.90
C HIS A 156 15.31 -12.82 -2.91
N LEU A 157 14.69 -12.54 -1.76
CA LEU A 157 14.43 -13.53 -0.71
C LEU A 157 13.56 -14.70 -1.18
N LEU A 158 12.63 -14.44 -2.09
CA LEU A 158 11.65 -15.42 -2.57
C LEU A 158 11.91 -15.86 -4.01
N HIS A 159 13.08 -15.52 -4.57
CA HIS A 159 13.52 -15.94 -5.90
C HIS A 159 12.52 -15.63 -7.02
N THR A 160 11.93 -14.44 -6.99
CA THR A 160 10.95 -13.98 -7.99
C THR A 160 11.52 -12.91 -8.91
N ARG A 161 12.84 -12.72 -8.96
CA ARG A 161 13.49 -11.84 -9.95
C ARG A 161 13.37 -12.43 -11.36
N CYS A 162 13.13 -11.58 -12.37
CA CYS A 162 13.07 -11.99 -13.77
C CYS A 162 14.43 -12.49 -14.27
N ASP A 163 15.49 -11.71 -13.99
CA ASP A 163 16.87 -12.10 -14.22
C ASP A 163 17.65 -12.09 -12.89
N PRO A 164 17.91 -13.26 -12.28
CA PRO A 164 18.71 -13.37 -11.06
C PRO A 164 20.16 -12.88 -11.23
N SER A 165 20.69 -12.86 -12.45
CA SER A 165 22.06 -12.43 -12.77
C SER A 165 22.20 -10.93 -12.98
N SER A 166 21.07 -10.21 -13.15
CA SER A 166 21.07 -8.77 -13.33
C SER A 166 21.69 -8.04 -12.11
N PRO A 167 22.40 -6.92 -12.32
CA PRO A 167 22.95 -6.12 -11.23
C PRO A 167 21.86 -5.62 -10.27
N TYR A 168 22.19 -5.50 -8.98
CA TYR A 168 21.28 -4.95 -7.98
C TYR A 168 21.06 -3.45 -8.23
N ARG A 169 19.80 -3.00 -8.16
CA ARG A 169 19.46 -1.59 -8.33
C ARG A 169 19.80 -0.80 -7.06
N ASN A 170 20.19 0.46 -7.25
CA ASN A 170 20.22 1.41 -6.15
C ASN A 170 18.80 1.85 -5.78
N THR A 171 18.30 1.36 -4.65
CA THR A 171 16.93 1.60 -4.16
C THR A 171 16.82 2.84 -3.27
N ILE A 172 17.88 3.65 -3.10
CA ILE A 172 17.87 4.82 -2.19
C ILE A 172 16.77 5.85 -2.49
N LYS A 173 16.35 5.95 -3.76
CA LYS A 173 15.24 6.83 -4.17
C LYS A 173 13.92 6.42 -3.53
N GLU A 174 13.72 5.13 -3.27
CA GLU A 174 12.51 4.62 -2.60
C GLU A 174 12.40 5.16 -1.17
N SER A 175 13.52 5.27 -0.44
CA SER A 175 13.54 5.95 0.87
C SER A 175 13.14 7.42 0.78
N ALA A 176 13.55 8.13 -0.28
CA ALA A 176 13.15 9.52 -0.48
C ALA A 176 11.64 9.65 -0.76
N TYR A 177 11.07 8.76 -1.58
CA TYR A 177 9.63 8.71 -1.80
C TYR A 177 8.86 8.29 -0.54
N THR A 178 9.41 7.38 0.25
CA THR A 178 8.83 7.00 1.56
C THR A 178 8.81 8.18 2.52
N PHE A 179 9.90 8.93 2.59
CA PHE A 179 9.97 10.14 3.41
C PHE A 179 8.93 11.19 2.96
N LEU A 180 8.80 11.41 1.65
CA LEU A 180 7.76 12.29 1.10
C LEU A 180 6.34 11.79 1.44
N ALA A 181 6.09 10.49 1.32
CA ALA A 181 4.82 9.87 1.71
C ALA A 181 4.50 10.07 3.20
N CYS A 182 5.52 9.97 4.07
CA CYS A 182 5.37 10.27 5.49
C CYS A 182 4.99 11.74 5.71
N ILE A 183 5.61 12.70 5.01
CA ILE A 183 5.22 14.11 5.11
C ILE A 183 3.75 14.31 4.69
N ILE A 184 3.35 13.76 3.55
CA ILE A 184 1.96 13.86 3.06
C ILE A 184 0.99 13.26 4.08
N THR A 185 1.30 12.06 4.59
CA THR A 185 0.47 11.36 5.57
C THR A 185 0.37 12.14 6.87
N TYR A 186 1.46 12.75 7.33
CA TYR A 186 1.47 13.59 8.52
C TYR A 186 0.55 14.80 8.35
N VAL A 187 0.62 15.49 7.20
CA VAL A 187 -0.27 16.63 6.89
C VAL A 187 -1.73 16.19 6.85
N LEU A 188 -2.03 15.06 6.20
CA LEU A 188 -3.38 14.50 6.17
C LEU A 188 -3.90 14.19 7.57
N LYS A 189 -3.07 13.58 8.42
CA LYS A 189 -3.41 13.29 9.82
C LYS A 189 -3.70 14.56 10.61
N GLN A 190 -2.86 15.59 10.48
CA GLN A 190 -3.12 16.87 11.16
C GLN A 190 -4.43 17.51 10.70
N TYR A 191 -4.76 17.40 9.41
CA TYR A 191 -6.02 17.92 8.88
C TYR A 191 -7.24 17.18 9.47
N THR A 192 -7.20 15.85 9.57
CA THR A 192 -8.28 15.07 10.17
C THR A 192 -8.42 15.31 11.67
N ASP A 193 -7.31 15.51 12.38
CA ASP A 193 -7.31 15.78 13.83
C ASP A 193 -7.84 17.20 14.14
N TYR A 194 -7.67 18.16 13.22
CA TYR A 194 -8.13 19.54 13.39
C TYR A 194 -9.62 19.73 13.13
N PHE A 195 -10.22 18.91 12.27
CA PHE A 195 -11.65 18.89 11.97
C PHE A 195 -12.27 17.58 12.48
N PRO A 196 -12.33 17.34 13.81
CA PRO A 196 -13.01 16.18 14.34
C PRO A 196 -14.48 16.22 13.91
N ASP A 197 -15.04 15.06 13.58
CA ASP A 197 -16.47 14.93 13.23
C ASP A 197 -17.32 15.76 14.20
N GLU A 198 -18.21 16.61 13.67
CA GLU A 198 -19.17 17.31 14.53
C GLU A 198 -19.87 16.26 15.39
N PRO A 199 -20.01 16.48 16.71
CA PRO A 199 -20.66 15.51 17.58
C PRO A 199 -22.02 15.16 16.97
N ASN A 200 -22.25 13.86 16.73
CA ASN A 200 -23.53 13.39 16.22
C ASN A 200 -24.66 14.12 16.96
N PRO A 201 -25.62 14.75 16.26
CA PRO A 201 -26.70 15.44 16.91
C PRO A 201 -27.36 14.47 17.90
N PRO A 202 -27.69 14.92 19.13
CA PRO A 202 -28.25 14.04 20.13
C PRO A 202 -29.44 13.31 19.53
N VAL A 203 -29.40 11.98 19.54
CA VAL A 203 -30.52 11.14 19.11
C VAL A 203 -31.75 11.66 19.86
N PRO A 204 -32.83 12.08 19.18
CA PRO A 204 -34.02 12.56 19.84
C PRO A 204 -34.43 11.51 20.86
N ARG A 205 -34.46 11.86 22.15
CA ARG A 205 -35.00 10.96 23.17
C ARG A 205 -36.39 10.61 22.68
N SER A 206 -36.61 9.35 22.31
CA SER A 206 -37.96 8.84 22.11
C SER A 206 -38.72 9.22 23.36
N VAL A 207 -39.73 10.06 23.19
CA VAL A 207 -40.63 10.46 24.27
C VAL A 207 -41.17 9.14 24.80
N SER A 208 -40.70 8.72 25.97
CA SER A 208 -41.19 7.54 26.65
C SER A 208 -42.69 7.77 26.81
N GLY A 209 -43.47 7.05 26.01
CA GLY A 209 -44.92 7.07 26.10
C GLY A 209 -45.30 6.83 27.55
N SER A 210 -46.09 7.74 28.09
CA SER A 210 -46.78 7.58 29.35
C SER A 210 -47.51 6.23 29.33
N GLU A 211 -47.04 5.27 30.12
CA GLU A 211 -47.88 4.14 30.52
C GLU A 211 -49.02 4.71 31.38
N GLU A 212 -50.12 4.97 30.69
CA GLU A 212 -51.37 5.45 31.25
C GLU A 212 -51.95 4.36 32.15
N THR A 213 -52.16 4.73 33.41
CA THR A 213 -52.63 3.87 34.49
C THR A 213 -54.11 3.53 34.27
N ILE A 214 -54.40 2.36 33.71
CA ILE A 214 -55.78 1.83 33.72
C ILE A 214 -56.02 1.16 35.07
N ARG A 215 -56.65 1.90 35.99
CA ARG A 215 -57.38 1.33 37.13
C ARG A 215 -58.77 0.92 36.67
N THR A 216 -59.09 -0.36 36.77
CA THR A 216 -60.45 -0.89 36.96
C THR A 216 -60.38 -2.07 37.89
#